data_AF-A0A1L7LKP1-F1
#
_entry.id   AF-A0A1L7LKP1-F1
#
_cell.length_a   1.000
_cell.length_b   1.000
_cell.length_c   1.000
_cell.angle_alpha   90.00
_cell.angle_beta   90.00
_cell.angle_gamma   90.00
#
_symmetry.space_group_name_H-M   'P 1'
#
loop_
_entity.id
_entity.type
_entity.pdbx_description
1 polymer ?
#
loop_
_entity_poly.entity_id
_entity_poly.type
_entity_poly.pdbx_seq_one_letter_code
_entity_poly.pdbx_strand_id
1 'polypeptide(L)' 'MITHKEIGAKVLADFAEATQDIAIIEQRAKMDGRQMFMQLAPIPDKNKLTSK' A
#
# COMPACT_ATOMS: atom_id res chain seq x y z
N MET A 1 -10.18 -7.30 -22.63
CA MET A 1 -9.21 -6.69 -21.70
C MET A 1 -9.01 -7.67 -20.57
N ILE A 2 -7.83 -8.28 -20.46
CA ILE A 2 -7.55 -9.24 -19.39
C ILE A 2 -6.95 -8.46 -18.24
N THR A 3 -7.80 -7.87 -17.41
CA THR A 3 -7.41 -7.33 -16.11
C THR A 3 -7.32 -8.53 -15.16
N HIS A 4 -6.12 -9.02 -14.88
CA HIS A 4 -5.91 -10.04 -13.85
C HIS A 4 -6.05 -9.41 -12.46
N LYS A 5 -7.29 -9.03 -12.08
CA LYS A 5 -7.60 -8.37 -10.81
C LYS A 5 -7.13 -9.19 -9.61
N GLU A 6 -7.26 -10.51 -9.70
CA GLU A 6 -6.84 -11.44 -8.64
C GLU A 6 -5.32 -11.44 -8.44
N ILE A 7 -4.55 -11.42 -9.53
CA ILE A 7 -3.08 -11.38 -9.45
C ILE A 7 -2.62 -10.03 -8.89
N GLY A 8 -3.17 -8.92 -9.39
CA GLY A 8 -2.83 -7.59 -8.89
C GLY A 8 -3.17 -7.42 -7.41
N ALA A 9 -4.33 -7.91 -6.97
CA ALA A 9 -4.74 -7.86 -5.58
C ALA A 9 -3.81 -8.70 -4.68
N LYS A 10 -3.43 -9.90 -5.15
CA LYS A 10 -2.49 -10.76 -4.43
C LYS A 10 -1.12 -10.11 -4.27
N VAL A 11 -0.55 -9.57 -5.35
CA VAL A 11 0.77 -8.92 -5.32
C VAL A 11 0.78 -7.74 -4.35
N LEU A 12 -0.25 -6.91 -4.35
CA LEU A 12 -0.34 -5.78 -3.42
C LEU A 12 -0.58 -6.24 -1.97
N ALA A 13 -1.30 -7.33 -1.75
CA ALA A 13 -1.46 -7.93 -0.42
C ALA A 13 -0.13 -8.47 0.13
N ASP A 14 0.59 -9.25 -0.69
CA ASP A 14 1.90 -9.80 -0.34
C ASP A 14 2.91 -8.66 -0.04
N PHE A 15 2.85 -7.56 -0.80
CA PHE A 15 3.67 -6.37 -0.56
C PHE A 15 3.31 -5.65 0.74
N ALA A 16 2.02 -5.52 1.07
CA ALA A 16 1.57 -4.91 2.32
C ALA A 16 1.99 -5.74 3.54
N GLU A 17 1.89 -7.07 3.45
CA GLU A 17 2.30 -7.98 4.51
C GLU A 17 3.83 -7.94 4.73
N ALA A 18 4.61 -7.87 3.65
CA ALA A 18 6.06 -7.76 3.72
C ALA A 18 6.56 -6.42 4.29
N THR A 19 5.71 -5.39 4.35
CA THR A 19 6.08 -4.04 4.79
C THR A 19 5.36 -3.59 6.07
N GLN A 20 4.63 -4.50 6.72
CA GLN A 20 3.80 -4.22 7.91
C GLN A 20 4.61 -3.75 9.14
N ASP A 21 5.91 -4.03 9.16
CA ASP A 21 6.85 -3.68 10.23
C ASP A 21 7.35 -2.24 10.15
N ILE A 22 7.29 -1.61 8.97
CA ILE A 22 7.81 -0.26 8.71
C ILE A 22 6.77 0.69 8.08
N ALA A 23 5.63 0.18 7.62
CA ALA A 23 4.62 0.97 6.92
C ALA A 23 3.18 0.64 7.35
N ILE A 24 2.30 1.63 7.23
CA ILE A 24 0.85 1.53 7.42
C ILE A 24 0.12 1.76 6.10
N ILE A 25 -1.00 1.07 5.90
CA ILE A 25 -1.84 1.24 4.71
C ILE A 25 -2.72 2.48 4.88
N GLU A 26 -2.52 3.51 4.06
CA GLU A 26 -3.39 4.70 4.01
C GLU A 26 -4.56 4.52 3.04
N GLN A 27 -4.30 3.92 1.88
CA GLN A 27 -5.34 3.56 0.91
C GLN A 27 -5.21 2.11 0.50
N ARG A 28 -6.31 1.36 0.66
CA ARG A 28 -6.40 -0.03 0.23
C ARG A 28 -6.27 -0.15 -1.29
N ALA A 29 -5.82 -1.33 -1.73
CA ALA A 29 -5.67 -1.66 -3.15
C ALA A 29 -6.98 -1.43 -3.92
N LYS A 30 -6.92 -0.62 -4.99
CA LYS A 30 -8.06 -0.34 -5.88
C LYS A 30 -7.61 -0.18 -7.33
N MET A 31 -8.56 -0.30 -8.25
CA MET A 31 -8.32 -0.10 -9.68
C MET A 31 -8.45 1.39 -10.03
N ASP A 32 -7.44 1.93 -10.71
CA ASP A 32 -7.48 3.21 -11.42
C ASP A 32 -7.30 2.97 -12.92
N GLY A 33 -8.41 3.00 -13.66
CA GLY A 33 -8.45 2.62 -15.06
C GLY A 33 -7.93 1.20 -15.30
N ARG A 34 -6.71 1.10 -15.84
CA ARG A 34 -6.05 -0.17 -16.18
C ARG A 34 -5.05 -0.64 -15.12
N GLN A 35 -4.74 0.19 -14.12
CA GLN A 35 -3.73 -0.09 -13.11
C GLN A 35 -4.39 -0.38 -11.77
N MET A 36 -3.77 -1.25 -10.96
CA MET A 36 -4.13 -1.41 -9.56
C MET A 36 -3.10 -0.69 -8.70
N PHE A 37 -3.54 0.08 -7.71
CA PHE A 37 -2.65 0.84 -6.85
C PHE A 37 -3.08 0.77 -5.38
N MET A 38 -2.11 0.95 -4.49
CA MET A 38 -2.25 0.98 -3.04
C MET A 38 -1.33 2.07 -2.49
N GLN A 39 -1.72 2.74 -1.42
CA GLN A 39 -0.91 3.77 -0.78
C GLN A 39 -0.50 3.32 0.62
N LEU A 40 0.81 3.37 0.87
CA LEU A 40 1.45 3.09 2.14
C LEU A 40 2.14 4.36 2.64
N ALA A 41 2.04 4.62 3.93
CA ALA A 41 2.86 5.61 4.61
C ALA A 41 3.84 4.91 5.55
N PRO A 42 5.03 5.47 5.80
CA PRO A 42 5.91 4.94 6.83
C PRO A 42 5.24 5.04 8.20
N ILE A 43 5.50 4.06 9.07
CA ILE A 43 5.12 4.15 10.47
C ILE A 43 5.75 5.42 11.05
N PRO A 44 4.98 6.28 11.73
CA PRO A 44 5.54 7.49 12.32
C PRO A 44 6.61 7.13 13.35
N ASP A 45 7.86 7.46 13.04
CA ASP A 45 8.88 7.55 14.09
C ASP A 45 8.41 8.60 15.10
N LYS A 46 8.39 8.22 16.39
CA LYS A 46 8.09 9.16 17.50
C LYS A 46 8.96 10.43 17.48
N ASN A 47 10.00 10.48 16.65
CA ASN A 47 10.96 11.56 16.54
C ASN A 47 10.70 12.58 15.41
N LYS A 48 9.59 12.48 14.64
CA LYS A 48 9.23 13.45 13.59
C LYS A 48 8.03 14.35 13.90
N LEU A 49 7.45 14.26 15.10
CA LEU A 49 6.29 15.07 15.51
C LEU A 49 6.66 16.36 16.28
N THR A 50 7.92 16.81 16.24
CA THR A 50 8.40 18.01 16.96
C THR A 50 9.01 19.09 16.07
N SER A 51 8.63 19.18 14.79
CA SER A 51 8.99 20.35 13.98
C SER A 51 7.93 20.64 12.92
N LYS A 52 6.81 21.21 13.37
CA LYS A 52 6.13 22.30 12.67
C LYS A 52 5.62 23.29 13.70
#